data_AF-A0A2I0DZE2-F1
#
_entry.id   AF-A0A2I0DZE2-F1
#
_cell.length_a   1.000
_cell.length_b   1.000
_cell.length_c   1.000
_cell.angle_alpha   90.00
_cell.angle_beta   90.00
_cell.angle_gamma   90.00
#
_symmetry.space_group_name_H-M   'P 1'
#
loop_
_entity.id
_entity.type
_entity.pdbx_description
1 polymer ?
#
loop_
_entity_poly.entity_id
_entity_poly.type
_entity_poly.pdbx_seq_one_letter_code
_entity_poly.pdbx_strand_id
1 'polypeptide(L)' 'DNGASWSWDFVPQVNDYGSFSINASTGVWSYTLANNALVDALASGETHDETFLVTVTDEFGAFSTQLVTV' A
#
# COMPACT_ATOMS: atom_id res chain seq x y z
N ASP A 1 -8.92 0.04 -23.47
CA ASP A 1 -10.10 0.39 -22.66
C ASP A 1 -11.17 -0.62 -22.97
N ASN A 2 -11.50 -1.49 -22.00
CA ASN A 2 -12.34 -2.67 -22.24
C ASN A 2 -13.38 -2.89 -21.12
N GLY A 3 -13.83 -1.82 -20.45
CA GLY A 3 -14.95 -1.91 -19.50
C GLY A 3 -14.69 -2.79 -18.27
N ALA A 4 -13.43 -3.11 -17.97
CA ALA A 4 -13.10 -4.05 -16.91
C ALA A 4 -13.28 -3.42 -15.53
N SER A 5 -14.20 -3.99 -14.75
CA SER A 5 -14.47 -3.58 -13.37
C SER A 5 -13.42 -4.20 -12.44
N TRP A 6 -12.26 -3.56 -12.28
CA TRP A 6 -11.23 -4.03 -11.35
C TRP A 6 -11.64 -3.75 -9.91
N SER A 7 -11.59 -4.77 -9.06
CA SER A 7 -11.76 -4.65 -7.61
C SER A 7 -10.42 -4.98 -6.97
N TRP A 8 -9.73 -3.98 -6.43
CA TRP A 8 -8.54 -4.27 -5.65
C TRP A 8 -8.98 -4.67 -4.24
N ASP A 9 -8.77 -5.94 -3.89
CA ASP A 9 -8.88 -6.38 -2.50
C ASP A 9 -7.63 -5.92 -1.76
N PHE A 10 -7.65 -4.67 -1.29
CA PHE A 10 -6.60 -4.14 -0.43
C PHE A 10 -7.14 -3.84 0.97
N VAL A 11 -6.59 -4.55 1.96
CA VAL A 11 -6.78 -4.21 3.37
C VAL A 11 -5.72 -3.17 3.74
N PRO A 12 -6.10 -1.98 4.24
CA PRO A 12 -5.17 -1.01 4.79
C PRO A 12 -4.11 -1.68 5.67
N GLN A 13 -2.85 -1.56 5.26
CA GLN A 13 -1.73 -2.14 6.00
C GLN A 13 -1.07 -1.04 6.82
N VAL A 14 -1.04 -1.26 8.13
CA VAL A 14 -0.36 -0.39 9.09
C VAL A 14 0.88 -1.14 9.53
N ASN A 15 2.03 -0.54 9.24
CA ASN A 15 3.33 -0.99 9.72
C ASN A 15 3.82 -0.01 10.81
N ASP A 16 4.99 -0.26 11.36
CA ASP A 16 5.53 0.50 12.49
C ASP A 16 5.84 1.97 12.15
N TYR A 17 6.15 2.28 10.88
CA TYR A 17 6.48 3.64 10.45
C TYR A 17 5.34 4.36 9.76
N GLY A 18 4.26 3.67 9.38
CA GLY A 18 3.15 4.32 8.70
C GLY A 18 2.01 3.41 8.26
N SER A 19 1.04 4.02 7.60
CA SER A 19 -0.09 3.33 7.01
C SER A 19 -0.10 3.52 5.49
N PHE A 20 -0.18 2.41 4.77
CA PHE A 20 -0.36 2.39 3.33
C PHE A 20 -1.81 2.06 2.97
N SER A 21 -2.37 2.80 2.01
CA SER A 21 -3.68 2.55 1.44
C SER A 21 -3.65 2.67 -0.08
N ILE A 22 -4.45 1.87 -0.77
CA ILE A 22 -4.61 1.97 -2.22
C ILE A 22 -6.09 2.01 -2.60
N ASN A 23 -6.42 2.92 -3.51
CA ASN A 23 -7.74 3.04 -4.07
C ASN A 23 -7.98 1.89 -5.04
N ALA A 24 -8.94 1.05 -4.69
CA ALA A 24 -9.25 -0.18 -5.39
C ALA A 24 -9.94 -0.02 -6.74
N SER A 25 -10.19 1.20 -7.22
CA SER A 25 -10.77 1.44 -8.55
C SER A 25 -9.81 2.20 -9.46
N THR A 26 -8.86 2.94 -8.89
CA THR A 26 -7.92 3.76 -9.66
C THR A 26 -6.47 3.28 -9.55
N GLY A 27 -6.14 2.42 -8.59
CA GLY A 27 -4.77 2.02 -8.27
C GLY A 27 -3.93 3.13 -7.62
N VAL A 28 -4.54 4.27 -7.29
CA VAL A 28 -3.85 5.38 -6.62
C VAL A 28 -3.57 4.97 -5.19
N TRP A 29 -2.29 4.93 -4.80
CA TRP A 29 -1.87 4.63 -3.45
C TRP A 29 -1.48 5.89 -2.68
N SER A 30 -1.57 5.81 -1.36
CA SER A 30 -1.11 6.83 -0.43
C SER A 30 -0.43 6.18 0.77
N TYR A 31 0.63 6.82 1.23
CA TYR A 31 1.38 6.44 2.42
C TYR A 31 1.33 7.60 3.42
N THR A 32 0.98 7.30 4.67
CA THR A 32 0.96 8.27 5.77
C THR A 32 1.94 7.82 6.82
N LEU A 33 2.97 8.63 7.07
CA LEU A 33 3.94 8.38 8.14
C LEU A 33 3.21 8.40 9.50
N ALA A 34 3.49 7.42 10.35
CA ALA A 34 2.94 7.31 11.69
C ALA A 34 3.49 8.44 12.58
N ASN A 35 2.63 8.97 13.44
CA ASN A 35 3.05 9.91 14.47
C ASN A 35 3.26 9.11 15.77
N ASN A 36 4.44 8.49 15.89
CA ASN A 36 4.80 7.65 17.03
C ASN A 36 6.28 7.81 17.42
N ALA A 37 6.63 7.29 18.60
CA ALA A 37 7.98 7.40 19.15
C ALA A 37 9.06 6.70 18.31
N LEU A 38 8.71 5.74 17.46
CA LEU A 38 9.68 5.08 16.56
C LEU A 38 10.07 6.01 15.41
N VAL A 39 9.07 6.66 14.79
CA VAL A 39 9.29 7.66 13.75
C VAL A 39 10.04 8.87 14.32
N ASP A 40 9.67 9.33 15.52
CA ASP A 40 10.36 10.45 16.17
C ASP A 40 11.81 10.14 16.56
N ALA A 41 12.14 8.86 16.74
CA ALA A 41 13.48 8.42 17.10
C ALA A 41 14.42 8.21 15.90
N LEU A 42 13.92 8.33 14.66
CA LEU A 42 14.75 8.21 13.46
C LEU A 42 15.87 9.25 13.46
N ALA A 43 17.10 8.80 13.26
CA ALA A 43 18.23 9.71 13.12
C ALA A 43 18.17 10.49 11.81
N SER A 44 18.82 11.65 11.76
CA SER A 44 18.92 12.42 10.53
C SER A 44 19.63 11.61 9.44
N GLY A 45 18.92 11.36 8.34
CA GLY A 45 19.43 10.55 7.21
C GLY A 45 19.18 9.04 7.35
N GLU A 46 18.52 8.59 8.41
CA GLU A 46 18.06 7.21 8.54
C GLU A 46 16.85 6.98 7.63
N THR A 47 16.89 5.88 6.87
CA THR A 47 15.82 5.47 5.96
C THR A 47 15.38 4.05 6.32
N HIS A 48 14.09 3.79 6.22
CA HIS A 48 13.51 2.46 6.45
C HIS A 48 12.60 2.13 5.28
N ASP A 49 12.80 0.94 4.72
CA ASP A 49 11.99 0.44 3.61
C ASP A 49 10.82 -0.35 4.19
N GLU A 50 9.60 0.01 3.80
CA GLU A 50 8.40 -0.74 4.18
C GLU A 50 7.81 -1.43 2.96
N THR A 51 7.54 -2.73 3.07
CA THR A 51 6.97 -3.52 1.98
C THR A 51 5.50 -3.83 2.25
N PHE A 52 4.64 -3.50 1.30
CA PHE A 52 3.21 -3.70 1.35
C PHE A 52 2.78 -4.69 0.28
N LEU A 53 1.96 -5.67 0.66
CA LEU A 53 1.40 -6.63 -0.29
C LEU A 53 0.09 -6.08 -0.87
N VAL A 54 0.08 -5.84 -2.18
CA VAL A 54 -1.09 -5.35 -2.89
C VAL A 54 -1.65 -6.45 -3.79
N THR A 55 -2.94 -6.74 -3.65
CA THR A 55 -3.65 -7.71 -4.50
C THR A 55 -4.64 -6.97 -5.39
N VAL A 56 -4.58 -7.26 -6.69
CA VAL A 56 -5.48 -6.70 -7.72
C VAL A 56 -6.29 -7.83 -8.29
N THR A 57 -7.62 -7.76 -8.21
CA THR A 57 -8.53 -8.74 -8.81
C THR A 57 -9.25 -8.11 -9.99
N ASP A 58 -9.23 -8.77 -11.15
CA ASP A 58 -10.00 -8.36 -12.32
C ASP A 58 -11.48 -8.79 -12.21
N GLU A 59 -12.30 -8.31 -13.13
CA GLU A 59 -13.74 -8.60 -13.13
C GLU A 59 -14.09 -10.08 -13.38
N PHE A 60 -13.12 -10.88 -13.83
CA PHE A 60 -13.27 -12.31 -14.06
C PHE A 60 -12.76 -13.14 -12.87
N GLY A 61 -12.33 -12.48 -11.78
CA GLY A 61 -11.83 -13.11 -10.57
C GLY A 61 -10.37 -13.55 -10.65
N ALA A 62 -9.64 -13.21 -11.72
CA ALA A 62 -8.20 -13.43 -11.78
C ALA A 62 -7.52 -12.35 -10.93
N PHE A 63 -6.61 -12.76 -10.05
CA PHE A 63 -5.89 -11.85 -9.18
C PHE A 63 -4.39 -11.86 -9.44
N SER A 64 -3.74 -10.74 -9.14
CA SER A 64 -2.29 -10.56 -9.16
C SER A 64 -1.83 -9.94 -7.85
N THR A 65 -0.76 -10.45 -7.27
CA THR A 65 -0.15 -9.92 -6.05
C THR A 65 1.17 -9.25 -6.37
N GLN A 66 1.35 -8.02 -5.90
CA GLN A 66 2.58 -7.25 -6.08
C GLN A 66 3.05 -6.70 -4.74
N LEU A 67 4.36 -6.77 -4.50
CA LEU A 67 5.00 -6.09 -3.38
C LEU A 67 5.33 -4.65 -3.80
N VAL A 68 4.91 -3.69 -2.98
CA VAL A 68 5.22 -2.27 -3.11
C VAL A 68 6.16 -1.88 -1.97
N THR A 69 7.34 -1.39 -2.29
CA THR A 69 8.30 -0.86 -1.30
C THR A 69 8.20 0.66 -1.29
N VAL A 70 8.04 1.23 -0.09
CA VAL A 70 8.02 2.68 0.17
C VAL A 70 9.22 3.05 1.01
#